data_AF-A0AAU4XKK1-F1
#
_entry.id   AF-A0AAU4XKK1-F1
#
_cell.length_a   1.000
_cell.length_b   1.000
_cell.length_c   1.000
_cell.angle_alpha   90.00
_cell.angle_beta   90.00
_cell.angle_gamma   90.00
#
_symmetry.space_group_name_H-M   'P 1'
#
loop_
_entity.id
_entity.type
_entity.pdbx_description
1 polymer ?
#
loop_
_entity_poly.entity_id
_entity_poly.type
_entity_poly.pdbx_seq_one_letter_code
_entity_poly.pdbx_strand_id
1 'polypeptide(L)' 'MKIDTKTRDRFAAIALARGTSVRVPLAELAIEQENQLNLGVATAEFRKAIAQPGIAEAFDRDLGGLPQPSHTSSRAA' A
#
# COMPACT_ATOMS: atom_id res chain seq x y z
N MET A 1 17.32 -22.07 -1.79
CA MET A 1 17.91 -20.74 -2.05
C MET A 1 19.14 -20.57 -1.16
N LYS A 2 20.23 -20.03 -1.69
CA LYS A 2 21.37 -19.60 -0.86
C LYS A 2 21.21 -18.11 -0.56
N ILE A 3 21.31 -17.73 0.70
CA ILE A 3 21.36 -16.33 1.13
C ILE A 3 22.78 -16.02 1.57
N ASP A 4 23.22 -14.78 1.40
CA ASP A 4 24.53 -14.37 1.86
C ASP A 4 24.60 -14.40 3.40
N THR A 5 25.82 -14.55 3.92
CA THR A 5 26.08 -14.66 5.35
C THR A 5 25.53 -13.47 6.14
N LYS A 6 25.62 -12.25 5.61
CA LYS A 6 25.18 -11.04 6.31
C LYS A 6 23.66 -11.00 6.44
N THR A 7 22.93 -11.37 5.38
CA THR A 7 21.47 -11.48 5.42
C THR A 7 21.01 -12.56 6.39
N ARG A 8 21.65 -13.74 6.36
CA ARG A 8 21.37 -14.81 7.32
C ARG A 8 21.56 -14.34 8.76
N ASP A 9 22.68 -13.68 9.05
CA ASP A 9 23.03 -13.26 10.41
C ASP A 9 22.07 -12.16 10.93
N ARG A 10 21.58 -11.29 10.03
CA ARG A 10 20.52 -10.32 10.37
C ARG A 10 19.23 -11.01 10.81
N PHE A 11 18.74 -12.00 10.06
CA PHE A 11 17.54 -12.74 10.45
C PHE A 11 17.75 -13.57 11.73
N ALA A 12 18.94 -14.13 11.91
CA ALA A 12 19.30 -14.83 13.15
C ALA A 12 19.26 -13.90 14.36
N ALA A 13 19.81 -12.68 14.26
CA ALA A 13 19.76 -11.68 15.32
C ALA A 13 18.33 -11.26 15.67
N ILE A 14 17.46 -11.06 14.66
CA ILE A 14 16.04 -10.73 14.87
C ILE A 14 15.30 -11.87 15.57
N ALA A 15 15.50 -13.10 15.11
CA ALA A 15 14.87 -14.28 15.71
C ALA A 15 15.32 -14.46 17.17
N LEU A 16 16.62 -14.31 17.43
CA LEU A 16 17.18 -14.38 18.79
C LEU A 16 16.58 -13.31 19.71
N ALA A 17 16.50 -12.06 19.25
CA ALA A 17 15.91 -10.96 20.03
C ALA A 17 14.42 -11.19 20.34
N ARG A 18 13.71 -11.91 19.47
CA ARG A 18 12.29 -12.26 19.63
C ARG A 18 12.06 -13.59 20.37
N GLY A 19 13.12 -14.33 20.70
CA GLY A 19 13.00 -15.68 21.27
C GLY A 19 12.32 -16.69 20.32
N THR A 20 12.41 -16.46 19.01
CA THR A 20 11.78 -17.30 17.97
C THR A 20 12.82 -17.98 17.08
N SER A 21 12.36 -18.86 16.18
CA SER A 21 13.21 -19.42 15.14
C SER A 21 13.29 -18.49 13.92
N VAL A 22 14.38 -18.56 13.16
CA VAL A 22 14.61 -17.80 11.92
C VAL A 22 13.49 -17.97 10.89
N ARG A 23 12.73 -19.07 10.93
CA ARG A 23 11.59 -19.30 10.03
C ARG A 23 10.46 -18.28 10.24
N VAL A 24 10.29 -17.78 11.46
CA VAL A 24 9.21 -16.83 11.80
C VAL A 24 9.39 -15.49 11.08
N PRO A 25 10.51 -14.75 11.26
CA PRO A 25 10.69 -13.47 10.55
C PRO A 25 10.77 -13.64 9.02
N LEU A 26 11.19 -14.81 8.51
CA LEU A 26 11.15 -15.08 7.08
C LEU A 26 9.71 -15.28 6.56
N ALA A 27 8.86 -15.98 7.30
CA ALA A 27 7.45 -16.16 6.94
C ALA A 27 6.69 -14.84 7.00
N GLU A 28 6.93 -14.03 8.03
CA GLU A 28 6.36 -12.68 8.14
C GLU A 28 6.77 -11.79 6.97
N LEU A 29 8.07 -11.78 6.62
CA LEU A 29 8.56 -11.01 5.48
C LEU A 29 7.93 -11.49 4.17
N ALA A 30 7.75 -12.80 3.98
CA ALA A 30 7.10 -13.32 2.79
C ALA A 30 5.67 -12.80 2.64
N ILE A 31 4.87 -12.88 3.72
CA ILE A 31 3.49 -12.35 3.74
C ILE A 31 3.48 -10.85 3.45
N GLU A 32 4.41 -10.08 4.04
CA GLU A 32 4.51 -8.65 3.79
C GLU A 32 4.78 -8.36 2.30
N GLN A 33 5.74 -9.05 1.68
CA GLN A 33 6.07 -8.83 0.27
C GLN A 33 4.94 -9.29 -0.66
N GLU A 34 4.26 -10.40 -0.37
CA GLU A 34 3.07 -10.83 -1.12
C GLU A 34 1.97 -9.76 -1.07
N ASN A 35 1.72 -9.17 0.10
CA ASN A 35 0.76 -8.09 0.24
C ASN A 35 1.16 -6.85 -0.57
N GLN A 36 2.43 -6.46 -0.56
CA GLN A 36 2.90 -5.32 -1.35
C GLN A 36 2.73 -5.55 -2.86
N LEU A 37 3.01 -6.77 -3.35
CA LEU A 37 2.78 -7.13 -4.74
C LEU A 37 1.30 -7.07 -5.11
N ASN A 38 0.43 -7.64 -4.27
CA ASN A 38 -1.01 -7.63 -4.47
C ASN A 38 -1.59 -6.20 -4.47
N LEU A 39 -1.10 -5.33 -3.56
CA LEU A 39 -1.47 -3.92 -3.52
C LEU A 39 -1.03 -3.17 -4.78
N GLY A 40 0.15 -3.48 -5.31
CA GLY A 40 0.63 -2.92 -6.57
C GLY A 40 -0.30 -3.24 -7.74
N VAL A 41 -0.70 -4.52 -7.86
CA VAL A 41 -1.65 -4.97 -8.90
C VAL A 41 -3.01 -4.31 -8.71
N ALA A 42 -3.57 -4.35 -7.50
CA ALA A 42 -4.87 -3.76 -7.20
C ALA A 42 -4.89 -2.25 -7.51
N THR A 43 -3.82 -1.53 -7.16
CA THR A 43 -3.70 -0.09 -7.44
C THR A 43 -3.63 0.19 -8.94
N ALA A 44 -2.92 -0.64 -9.71
CA ALA A 44 -2.83 -0.49 -11.15
C ALA A 44 -4.19 -0.73 -11.83
N GLU A 45 -4.90 -1.79 -11.46
CA GLU A 45 -6.23 -2.09 -11.98
C GLU A 45 -7.26 -1.04 -11.56
N PHE A 46 -7.20 -0.57 -10.31
CA PHE A 46 -8.06 0.53 -9.85
C PHE A 46 -7.85 1.79 -10.69
N ARG A 47 -6.59 2.20 -10.92
CA ARG A 47 -6.26 3.35 -11.78
C ARG A 47 -6.78 3.17 -13.20
N LYS A 48 -6.65 1.97 -13.76
CA LYS A 48 -7.17 1.65 -15.09
C LYS A 48 -8.70 1.74 -15.15
N ALA A 49 -9.39 1.28 -14.10
CA ALA A 49 -10.84 1.32 -14.01
C ALA A 49 -11.37 2.76 -13.93
N ILE A 50 -10.78 3.60 -13.07
CA ILE A 50 -11.22 5.00 -12.92
C ILE A 50 -10.84 5.88 -14.13
N ALA A 51 -9.85 5.46 -14.93
CA ALA A 51 -9.51 6.13 -16.18
C ALA A 51 -10.48 5.79 -17.34
N GLN A 52 -11.37 4.81 -17.15
CA GLN A 52 -12.41 4.55 -18.15
C GLN A 52 -13.47 5.66 -18.12
N PRO A 53 -13.94 6.14 -19.28
CA PRO A 53 -15.02 7.10 -19.34
C PRO A 53 -16.28 6.59 -18.63
N GLY A 54 -16.95 7.46 -17.88
CA GLY A 54 -18.23 7.17 -17.22
C GLY A 54 -18.11 6.61 -15.81
N ILE A 55 -16.94 6.11 -15.37
CA ILE A 55 -16.75 5.59 -14.01
C ILE A 55 -16.66 6.72 -12.99
N ALA A 56 -15.83 7.74 -13.25
CA ALA A 56 -15.69 8.88 -12.36
C ALA A 56 -16.99 9.70 -12.27
N GLU A 57 -17.65 9.89 -13.41
CA GLU A 57 -18.91 10.61 -13.51
C GLU A 57 -20.05 9.86 -12.80
N ALA A 58 -20.08 8.53 -12.88
CA ALA A 58 -21.03 7.71 -12.13
C ALA A 58 -20.76 7.77 -10.62
N PHE A 59 -19.50 7.73 -10.22
CA PHE A 59 -19.10 7.86 -8.81
C PHE A 59 -19.52 9.22 -8.24
N ASP A 60 -19.26 10.32 -8.96
CA ASP A 60 -19.67 11.66 -8.55
C ASP A 60 -21.20 11.80 -8.43
N ARG A 61 -21.94 11.21 -9.38
CA ARG A 61 -23.41 11.18 -9.33
C ARG A 61 -23.93 10.42 -8.10
N ASP A 62 -23.36 9.26 -7.80
CA ASP A 62 -23.89 8.35 -6.78
C ASP A 62 -23.42 8.71 -5.36
N LEU A 63 -22.29 9.42 -5.23
CA LEU A 63 -21.68 9.78 -3.93
C LEU A 63 -21.61 11.28 -3.66
N GLY A 64 -22.18 12.11 -4.52
CA GLY A 64 -22.30 13.55 -4.32
C GLY A 64 -21.08 14.38 -4.71
N GLY A 65 -20.11 13.78 -5.41
CA GLY A 65 -18.90 14.43 -5.89
C GLY A 65 -17.96 14.93 -4.79
N LEU A 66 -16.84 15.54 -5.20
CA LEU A 66 -15.93 16.20 -4.25
C LEU A 66 -16.57 17.49 -3.71
N PRO A 67 -16.39 17.81 -2.41
CA PRO A 67 -16.82 19.10 -1.87
C PRO A 67 -16.16 20.24 -2.64
N GLN A 68 -16.97 21.16 -3.18
CA GLN A 68 -16.48 22.36 -3.84
C GLN A 68 -15.63 23.16 -2.84
N PRO A 69 -14.39 23.56 -3.18
CA PRO A 69 -13.62 24.44 -2.32
C PRO A 69 -14.38 25.75 -2.16
N SER A 70 -14.77 26.08 -0.93
CA SER A 70 -15.43 27.35 -0.62
C SER A 70 -14.47 28.49 -0.90
N HIS A 71 -14.62 29.15 -2.05
CA HIS A 71 -13.94 30.40 -2.37
C HIS A 71 -14.50 31.54 -1.51
N THR A 72 -14.16 31.55 -0.22
CA THR A 72 -14.40 32.72 0.63
C THR A 72 -13.13 33.56 0.66
N SER A 73 -12.83 34.21 -0.47
CA SER A 73 -11.85 35.31 -0.48
C SER A 73 -12.50 36.54 0.13
N SER A 74 -12.38 36.70 1.45
CA SER A 74 -12.62 37.99 2.10
C SER A 74 -11.45 38.92 1.75
N ARG A 75 -11.54 39.65 0.64
CA ARG A 75 -10.70 40.84 0.43
C ARG A 75 -11.20 41.92 1.38
N ALA A 76 -10.41 42.25 2.40
CA ALA A 76 -10.59 43.47 3.17
C ALA A 76 -10.00 44.65 2.36
N ALA A 77 -10.75 45.75 2.34
CA ALA A 77 -10.45 47.02 1.66
C ALA A 77 -9.55 47.91 2.52
#